data_AF-A0A1G3HM19-F1
#
_entry.id   AF-A0A1G3HM19-F1
#
_cell.length_a   1.000
_cell.length_b   1.000
_cell.length_c   1.000
_cell.angle_alpha   90.00
_cell.angle_beta   90.00
_cell.angle_gamma   90.00
#
_symmetry.space_group_name_H-M   'P 1'
#
loop_
_entity.id
_entity.type
_entity.pdbx_description
1 polymer ?
#
loop_
_entity_poly.entity_id
_entity_poly.type
_entity_poly.pdbx_seq_one_letter_code
_entity_poly.pdbx_strand_id
1 'polypeptide(L)'
;MAVLKIAIAQINCIVGDLAGNAERILGACREAKQLGADLVVTPELALCGYPPEDLLLRPDFYRACRRELAALAAAAPLPLIVGHPEERDDRRHNAASLLRDGTIAATYRKRRLPNYEVFDEERYFVADDEPCVIELPGVKVGINICADVWEAPAAAAARQAGAQVLLALNASPFHMHKQQHRYGVLRERVADTGMPVIYVNMVGGQDELVFDGASFALDAEGRLTHQLPAFVEAIGIVEIDGGRILPGAIAPPVSIEEEVYAALQLGVRDYLGKNGFPGAIIGLSGGIDSALTLCIAADALGPDKVRAVMMPSPYTAQMSLDDSRALVARLGVRYDELSIAPAMATYAAMLEPLFADIPPTAWADTTPENIQARIRGMVLMALSNRTGSIVLTTGNKSEMAVGYATLYGDMAGGFAVIKDVFKTFVYRLSRYRNTVSAVIPENIIVRAPSAELRPDQTDQDSLPPYDILDAIIEAYMEQDLSPREIVARGYPEADVRRVVGMLKRNEYKRRQSPVGIRISQRGFGKDWRYPITSRYSDEW
;
A
#
# COMPACT_ATOMS: atom_id res chain seq x y z
N MET A 1 43.03 4.32 6.79
CA MET A 1 42.44 3.05 6.31
C MET A 1 41.68 3.36 5.03
N ALA A 2 41.44 2.39 4.14
CA ALA A 2 40.61 2.63 2.96
C ALA A 2 39.15 2.86 3.39
N VAL A 3 38.44 3.78 2.73
CA VAL A 3 37.03 4.06 2.97
C VAL A 3 36.21 2.90 2.39
N LEU A 4 35.40 2.26 3.22
CA LEU A 4 34.49 1.18 2.83
C LEU A 4 33.24 1.78 2.19
N LYS A 5 32.79 1.24 1.05
CA LYS A 5 31.59 1.68 0.34
C LYS A 5 30.53 0.59 0.32
N ILE A 6 29.40 0.84 0.98
CA ILE A 6 28.24 -0.07 0.97
C ILE A 6 27.17 0.50 0.05
N ALA A 7 26.75 -0.27 -0.95
CA ALA A 7 25.65 0.06 -1.83
C ALA A 7 24.31 -0.46 -1.27
N ILE A 8 23.39 0.46 -1.06
CA ILE A 8 21.97 0.19 -0.79
C ILE A 8 21.30 -0.12 -2.13
N ALA A 9 20.79 -1.34 -2.29
CA ALA A 9 19.94 -1.70 -3.42
C ALA A 9 18.47 -1.53 -3.05
N GLN A 10 17.89 -0.36 -3.28
CA GLN A 10 16.45 -0.13 -3.11
C GLN A 10 15.73 -0.59 -4.38
N ILE A 11 15.24 -1.83 -4.37
CA ILE A 11 14.75 -2.53 -5.56
C ILE A 11 13.31 -3.04 -5.40
N ASN A 12 12.61 -3.15 -6.54
CA ASN A 12 11.22 -3.55 -6.66
C ASN A 12 11.08 -5.03 -7.04
N CYS A 13 11.14 -5.88 -6.02
CA CYS A 13 11.01 -7.32 -6.18
C CYS A 13 9.54 -7.73 -6.39
N ILE A 14 9.33 -8.84 -7.11
CA ILE A 14 8.01 -9.40 -7.38
C ILE A 14 7.89 -10.72 -6.62
N VAL A 15 6.80 -10.89 -5.85
CA VAL A 15 6.58 -12.12 -5.08
C VAL A 15 6.56 -13.33 -6.01
N GLY A 16 7.43 -14.31 -5.74
CA GLY A 16 7.51 -15.58 -6.48
C GLY A 16 8.30 -15.54 -7.80
N ASP A 17 8.63 -14.38 -8.35
CA ASP A 17 9.48 -14.24 -9.56
C ASP A 17 10.97 -14.39 -9.22
N LEU A 18 11.37 -15.59 -8.77
CA LEU A 18 12.71 -15.81 -8.22
C LEU A 18 13.83 -15.49 -9.22
N ALA A 19 13.66 -15.88 -10.48
CA ALA A 19 14.64 -15.63 -11.54
C ALA A 19 14.71 -14.14 -11.89
N GLY A 20 13.57 -13.46 -12.03
CA GLY A 20 13.54 -12.03 -12.31
C GLY A 20 14.09 -11.21 -11.14
N ASN A 21 13.81 -11.58 -9.90
CA ASN A 21 14.40 -10.95 -8.73
C ASN A 21 15.91 -11.18 -8.63
N ALA A 22 16.38 -12.40 -8.92
CA ALA A 22 17.81 -12.68 -8.99
C ALA A 22 18.51 -11.80 -10.05
N GLU A 23 17.91 -11.64 -11.23
CA GLU A 23 18.45 -10.75 -12.26
C GLU A 23 18.43 -9.27 -11.84
N ARG A 24 17.36 -8.80 -11.17
CA ARG A 24 17.31 -7.45 -10.58
C ARG A 24 18.44 -7.23 -9.57
N ILE A 25 18.67 -8.19 -8.68
CA ILE A 25 19.75 -8.15 -7.70
C ILE A 25 21.12 -8.12 -8.39
N LEU A 26 21.35 -8.96 -9.41
CA LEU A 26 22.60 -8.92 -10.18
C LEU A 26 22.78 -7.61 -10.94
N GLY A 27 21.69 -7.03 -11.47
CA GLY A 27 21.66 -5.69 -12.05
C GLY A 27 22.17 -4.64 -11.07
N ALA A 28 21.58 -4.61 -9.87
CA ALA A 28 22.01 -3.73 -8.79
C ALA A 28 23.48 -3.95 -8.42
N CYS A 29 23.97 -5.20 -8.39
CA CYS A 29 25.38 -5.47 -8.13
C CYS A 29 26.32 -4.95 -9.23
N ARG A 30 25.92 -5.03 -10.50
CA ARG A 30 26.72 -4.50 -11.62
C ARG A 30 26.79 -2.98 -11.56
N GLU A 31 25.68 -2.30 -11.27
CA GLU A 31 25.63 -0.84 -11.10
C GLU A 31 26.47 -0.40 -9.89
N ALA A 32 26.29 -1.04 -8.73
CA ALA A 32 27.08 -0.77 -7.52
C ALA A 32 28.58 -0.93 -7.76
N LYS A 33 29.00 -1.94 -8.53
CA LYS A 33 30.41 -2.11 -8.93
C LYS A 33 30.96 -0.97 -9.77
N GLN A 34 30.15 -0.42 -10.69
CA GLN A 34 30.55 0.74 -11.47
C GLN A 34 30.70 1.99 -10.58
N LEU A 35 29.92 2.08 -9.51
CA LEU A 35 30.02 3.12 -8.48
C LEU A 35 31.17 2.88 -7.48
N GLY A 36 31.91 1.79 -7.62
CA GLY A 36 33.05 1.44 -6.76
C GLY A 36 32.67 0.90 -5.39
N ALA A 37 31.48 0.30 -5.25
CA ALA A 37 31.05 -0.34 -4.01
C ALA A 37 31.89 -1.58 -3.68
N ASP A 38 32.10 -1.82 -2.38
CA ASP A 38 32.74 -3.01 -1.84
C ASP A 38 31.74 -4.10 -1.44
N LEU A 39 30.50 -3.69 -1.14
CA LEU A 39 29.41 -4.55 -0.70
C LEU A 39 28.09 -4.03 -1.24
N VAL A 40 27.17 -4.92 -1.58
CA VAL A 40 25.77 -4.60 -1.89
C VAL A 40 24.87 -5.21 -0.83
N VAL A 41 23.83 -4.48 -0.42
CA VAL A 41 22.81 -4.97 0.50
C VAL A 41 21.42 -4.77 -0.10
N THR A 42 20.62 -5.84 -0.10
CA THR A 42 19.23 -5.83 -0.60
C THR A 42 18.22 -5.60 0.53
N PRO A 43 16.94 -5.41 0.20
CA PRO A 43 15.86 -5.45 1.18
C PRO A 43 15.66 -6.85 1.77
N GLU A 44 14.78 -6.91 2.77
CA GLU A 44 14.28 -8.16 3.37
C GLU A 44 13.56 -9.04 2.33
N LEU A 45 13.81 -10.35 2.37
CA LEU A 45 13.26 -11.35 1.43
C LEU A 45 13.34 -10.97 -0.06
N ALA A 46 14.25 -10.09 -0.46
CA ALA A 46 14.36 -9.59 -1.83
C ALA A 46 14.41 -10.70 -2.89
N LEU A 47 15.07 -11.83 -2.61
CA LEU A 47 15.13 -12.95 -3.56
C LEU A 47 13.75 -13.46 -3.97
N CYS A 48 12.81 -13.53 -3.02
CA CYS A 48 11.48 -14.07 -3.28
C CYS A 48 10.37 -13.03 -3.34
N GLY A 49 10.67 -11.76 -3.03
CA GLY A 49 9.69 -10.70 -2.82
C GLY A 49 8.99 -10.82 -1.46
N TYR A 50 8.32 -9.73 -1.04
CA TYR A 50 7.64 -9.63 0.25
C TYR A 50 6.25 -8.97 0.11
N PRO A 51 5.22 -9.43 0.85
CA PRO A 51 5.15 -10.69 1.58
C PRO A 51 4.75 -11.86 0.67
N PRO A 52 5.42 -13.03 0.73
CA PRO A 52 5.05 -14.21 -0.07
C PRO A 52 3.92 -15.08 0.55
N GLU A 53 3.51 -14.78 1.78
CA GLU A 53 2.41 -15.47 2.49
C GLU A 53 2.57 -17.00 2.51
N ASP A 54 1.48 -17.75 2.28
CA ASP A 54 1.44 -19.22 2.34
C ASP A 54 2.35 -19.91 1.29
N LEU A 55 3.02 -19.20 0.37
CA LEU A 55 4.15 -19.76 -0.37
C LEU A 55 5.27 -20.23 0.57
N LEU A 56 5.42 -19.60 1.74
CA LEU A 56 6.33 -20.02 2.82
C LEU A 56 5.90 -21.32 3.51
N LEU A 57 4.72 -21.85 3.18
CA LEU A 57 4.31 -23.18 3.64
C LEU A 57 4.71 -24.30 2.66
N ARG A 58 5.19 -23.95 1.45
CA ARG A 58 5.48 -24.88 0.34
C ARG A 58 6.96 -25.32 0.35
N PRO A 59 7.29 -26.60 0.58
CA PRO A 59 8.69 -27.05 0.62
C PRO A 59 9.46 -26.89 -0.70
N ASP A 60 8.78 -26.96 -1.84
CA ASP A 60 9.35 -26.70 -3.16
C ASP A 60 9.75 -25.24 -3.37
N PHE A 61 9.08 -24.29 -2.72
CA PHE A 61 9.45 -22.87 -2.74
C PHE A 61 10.84 -22.64 -2.13
N TYR A 62 11.15 -23.28 -0.99
CA TYR A 62 12.48 -23.21 -0.37
C TYR A 62 13.57 -23.86 -1.23
N ARG A 63 13.27 -24.99 -1.89
CA ARG A 63 14.22 -25.60 -2.84
C ARG A 63 14.50 -24.69 -4.03
N ALA A 64 13.49 -24.00 -4.55
CA ALA A 64 13.64 -23.03 -5.62
C ALA A 64 14.46 -21.82 -5.17
N CYS A 65 14.16 -21.23 -4.01
CA CYS A 65 14.93 -20.13 -3.42
C CYS A 65 16.40 -20.52 -3.19
N ARG A 66 16.65 -21.73 -2.66
CA ARG A 66 18.02 -22.24 -2.44
C ARG A 66 18.82 -22.35 -3.74
N ARG A 67 18.18 -22.79 -4.83
CA ARG A 67 18.82 -22.89 -6.14
C ARG A 67 19.20 -21.51 -6.68
N GLU A 68 18.27 -20.55 -6.63
CA GLU A 68 18.55 -19.18 -7.10
C GLU A 68 19.58 -18.48 -6.21
N LEU A 69 19.56 -18.70 -4.90
CA LEU A 69 20.57 -18.19 -3.98
C LEU A 69 21.98 -18.71 -4.30
N ALA A 70 22.10 -20.00 -4.62
CA ALA A 70 23.38 -20.60 -5.05
C ALA A 70 23.85 -20.03 -6.40
N ALA A 71 22.92 -19.80 -7.34
CA ALA A 71 23.24 -19.16 -8.62
C ALA A 71 23.71 -17.71 -8.42
N LEU A 72 23.06 -16.95 -7.54
CA LEU A 72 23.49 -15.60 -7.15
C LEU A 72 24.88 -15.63 -6.53
N ALA A 73 25.18 -16.57 -5.64
CA ALA A 73 26.48 -16.67 -4.99
C ALA A 73 27.60 -16.86 -6.01
N ALA A 74 27.36 -17.69 -7.04
CA ALA A 74 28.31 -17.93 -8.13
C ALA A 74 28.46 -16.75 -9.10
N ALA A 75 27.40 -15.96 -9.31
CA ALA A 75 27.36 -14.91 -10.33
C ALA A 75 27.62 -13.49 -9.80
N ALA A 76 27.48 -13.25 -8.49
CA ALA A 76 27.59 -11.91 -7.90
C ALA A 76 29.00 -11.31 -8.15
N PRO A 77 29.11 -10.13 -8.79
CA PRO A 77 30.39 -9.55 -9.17
C PRO A 77 31.13 -8.84 -8.02
N LEU A 78 30.50 -8.78 -6.84
CA LEU A 78 30.94 -8.19 -5.57
C LEU A 78 30.31 -8.99 -4.42
N PRO A 79 30.83 -8.89 -3.18
CA PRO A 79 30.11 -9.32 -1.99
C PRO A 79 28.68 -8.75 -1.95
N LEU A 80 27.73 -9.59 -1.55
CA LEU A 80 26.30 -9.29 -1.54
C LEU A 80 25.64 -9.82 -0.28
N ILE A 81 24.92 -8.99 0.47
CA ILE A 81 23.96 -9.43 1.49
C ILE A 81 22.58 -9.45 0.85
N VAL A 82 21.97 -10.63 0.78
CA VAL A 82 20.64 -10.83 0.19
C VAL A 82 19.64 -11.38 1.21
N GLY A 83 18.46 -10.76 1.26
CA GLY A 83 17.32 -11.28 2.02
C GLY A 83 16.64 -12.45 1.29
N HIS A 84 16.41 -13.56 1.98
CA HIS A 84 15.75 -14.75 1.42
C HIS A 84 15.12 -15.62 2.51
N PRO A 85 14.13 -16.48 2.19
CA PRO A 85 13.66 -17.49 3.13
C PRO A 85 14.68 -18.64 3.20
N GLU A 86 14.95 -19.15 4.39
CA GLU A 86 15.85 -20.28 4.62
C GLU A 86 15.09 -21.42 5.29
N GLU A 87 15.39 -22.65 4.88
CA GLU A 87 14.98 -23.86 5.59
C GLU A 87 16.24 -24.59 6.06
N ARG A 88 16.37 -24.75 7.38
CA ARG A 88 17.50 -25.39 8.08
C ARG A 88 16.98 -26.24 9.22
N ASP A 89 17.44 -27.50 9.30
CA ASP A 89 17.04 -28.45 10.36
C ASP A 89 15.51 -28.53 10.53
N ASP A 90 14.79 -28.62 9.41
CA ASP A 90 13.31 -28.60 9.30
C ASP A 90 12.61 -27.36 9.88
N ARG A 91 13.37 -26.31 10.19
CA ARG A 91 12.86 -25.00 10.62
C ARG A 91 13.02 -23.98 9.50
N ARG A 92 12.06 -23.07 9.44
CA ARG A 92 11.98 -22.02 8.42
C ARG A 92 12.29 -20.68 9.04
N HIS A 93 13.11 -19.89 8.38
CA HIS A 93 13.57 -18.61 8.87
C HIS A 93 13.45 -17.54 7.79
N ASN A 94 13.17 -16.32 8.23
CA ASN A 94 13.41 -15.12 7.45
C ASN A 94 14.90 -14.76 7.62
N ALA A 95 15.69 -14.80 6.55
CA ALA A 95 17.13 -14.79 6.64
C ALA A 95 17.79 -13.74 5.72
N ALA A 96 19.01 -13.37 6.07
CA ALA A 96 19.89 -12.55 5.25
C ALA A 96 21.26 -13.22 5.16
N SER A 97 21.73 -13.51 3.95
CA SER A 97 22.99 -14.22 3.72
C SER A 97 24.02 -13.36 3.02
N LEU A 98 25.26 -13.38 3.51
CA LEU A 98 26.43 -12.83 2.82
C LEU A 98 26.91 -13.84 1.77
N LEU A 99 26.84 -13.46 0.52
CA LEU A 99 27.41 -14.17 -0.62
C LEU A 99 28.78 -13.56 -0.94
N ARG A 100 29.82 -14.40 -0.96
CA ARG A 100 31.20 -13.98 -1.24
C ARG A 100 31.99 -15.15 -1.83
N ASP A 101 32.82 -14.87 -2.83
CA ASP A 101 33.71 -15.84 -3.48
C ASP A 101 32.99 -17.13 -3.96
N GLY A 102 31.79 -17.00 -4.52
CA GLY A 102 31.03 -18.15 -5.01
C GLY A 102 30.25 -18.92 -3.94
N THR A 103 30.27 -18.47 -2.67
CA THR A 103 29.72 -19.23 -1.53
C THR A 103 28.85 -18.37 -0.61
N ILE A 104 28.06 -19.03 0.24
CA ILE A 104 27.37 -18.41 1.36
C ILE A 104 28.35 -18.38 2.55
N ALA A 105 28.84 -17.19 2.90
CA ALA A 105 29.88 -17.00 3.91
C ALA A 105 29.31 -16.83 5.33
N ALA A 106 28.11 -16.28 5.45
CA ALA A 106 27.40 -16.10 6.72
C ALA A 106 25.89 -15.97 6.47
N THR A 107 25.07 -16.34 7.46
CA THR A 107 23.60 -16.20 7.40
C THR A 107 23.08 -15.72 8.75
N TYR A 108 22.40 -14.58 8.74
CA TYR A 108 21.59 -14.09 9.85
C TYR A 108 20.15 -14.57 9.69
N ARG A 109 19.48 -14.82 10.81
CA ARG A 109 18.07 -15.21 10.88
C ARG A 109 17.34 -14.24 11.79
N LYS A 110 16.20 -13.73 11.32
CA LYS A 110 15.40 -12.71 11.99
C LYS A 110 15.02 -13.18 13.40
N ARG A 111 15.23 -12.31 14.38
CA ARG A 111 14.97 -12.61 15.79
C ARG A 111 13.55 -12.26 16.18
N ARG A 112 13.07 -11.08 15.81
CA ARG A 112 11.72 -10.62 16.10
C ARG A 112 10.82 -10.85 14.90
N LEU A 113 9.83 -11.72 15.07
CA LEU A 113 8.81 -11.99 14.06
C LEU A 113 7.57 -11.11 14.35
N PRO A 114 7.24 -10.12 13.50
CA PRO A 114 6.03 -9.33 13.69
C PRO A 114 4.78 -10.19 13.42
N ASN A 115 3.81 -10.14 14.33
CA ASN A 115 2.55 -10.88 14.26
C ASN A 115 1.36 -9.98 14.67
N TYR A 116 1.37 -8.76 14.12
CA TYR A 116 0.41 -7.68 14.35
C TYR A 116 0.17 -6.92 13.04
N GLU A 117 -0.93 -6.15 12.96
CA GLU A 117 -1.31 -5.38 11.77
C GLU A 117 -1.35 -6.27 10.50
N VAL A 118 -0.50 -5.96 9.53
CA VAL A 118 -0.39 -6.64 8.23
C VAL A 118 0.53 -7.87 8.25
N PHE A 119 1.18 -8.14 9.38
CA PHE A 119 2.19 -9.20 9.51
C PHE A 119 1.67 -10.41 10.29
N ASP A 120 1.97 -11.61 9.79
CA ASP A 120 1.68 -12.88 10.46
C ASP A 120 2.93 -13.80 10.43
N GLU A 121 4.14 -13.27 10.72
CA GLU A 121 5.39 -14.01 10.48
C GLU A 121 5.57 -15.25 11.37
N GLU A 122 4.96 -15.29 12.56
CA GLU A 122 4.98 -16.48 13.43
C GLU A 122 4.22 -17.67 12.82
N ARG A 123 3.36 -17.43 11.82
CA ARG A 123 2.74 -18.50 11.02
C ARG A 123 3.78 -19.24 10.17
N TYR A 124 4.82 -18.55 9.72
CA TYR A 124 5.71 -19.02 8.66
C TYR A 124 7.11 -19.38 9.15
N PHE A 125 7.60 -18.66 10.17
CA PHE A 125 8.99 -18.69 10.58
C PHE A 125 9.19 -18.97 12.06
N VAL A 126 10.39 -19.40 12.40
CA VAL A 126 10.88 -19.52 13.77
C VAL A 126 11.97 -18.47 14.00
N ALA A 127 11.96 -17.83 15.16
CA ALA A 127 12.97 -16.88 15.57
C ALA A 127 14.35 -17.54 15.79
N ASP A 128 15.42 -16.77 15.63
CA ASP A 128 16.78 -17.14 16.03
C ASP A 128 17.41 -16.00 16.83
N ASP A 129 18.07 -16.32 17.95
CA ASP A 129 18.66 -15.34 18.86
C ASP A 129 20.15 -15.07 18.55
N GLU A 130 20.76 -15.83 17.64
CA GLU A 130 22.19 -15.72 17.31
C GLU A 130 22.50 -14.43 16.52
N PRO A 131 23.39 -13.55 17.03
CA PRO A 131 23.79 -12.36 16.30
C PRO A 131 24.70 -12.73 15.12
N CYS A 132 24.61 -11.97 14.02
CA CYS A 132 25.52 -12.11 12.89
C CYS A 132 26.34 -10.83 12.71
N VAL A 133 27.66 -10.96 12.86
CA VAL A 133 28.63 -9.89 12.61
C VAL A 133 29.61 -10.35 11.55
N ILE A 134 29.69 -9.60 10.46
CA ILE A 134 30.64 -9.84 9.38
C ILE A 134 31.78 -8.84 9.45
N GLU A 135 32.96 -9.25 8.99
CA GLU A 135 34.12 -8.38 8.88
C GLU A 135 34.33 -7.96 7.43
N LEU A 136 34.26 -6.65 7.21
CA LEU A 136 34.64 -5.97 5.98
C LEU A 136 35.97 -5.21 6.26
N PRO A 137 36.72 -4.78 5.23
CA PRO A 137 38.03 -4.15 5.43
C PRO A 137 38.04 -3.05 6.52
N GLY A 138 38.53 -3.40 7.72
CA GLY A 138 38.66 -2.50 8.87
C GLY A 138 37.37 -2.17 9.63
N VAL A 139 36.22 -2.80 9.33
CA VAL A 139 34.93 -2.53 10.00
C VAL A 139 34.13 -3.81 10.23
N LYS A 140 33.66 -4.00 11.48
CA LYS A 140 32.71 -5.05 11.84
C LYS A 140 31.28 -4.56 11.68
N VAL A 141 30.49 -5.30 10.91
CA VAL A 141 29.13 -4.92 10.52
C VAL A 141 28.14 -5.96 11.04
N GLY A 142 27.19 -5.52 11.87
CA GLY A 142 26.08 -6.35 12.35
C GLY A 142 24.93 -6.38 11.36
N ILE A 143 24.21 -7.51 11.28
CA ILE A 143 23.05 -7.68 10.40
C ILE A 143 21.80 -7.91 11.25
N ASN A 144 20.77 -7.10 11.02
CA ASN A 144 19.42 -7.24 11.56
C ASN A 144 18.39 -7.20 10.42
N ILE A 145 17.18 -7.71 10.66
CA ILE A 145 16.08 -7.69 9.69
C ILE A 145 14.84 -7.03 10.31
N CYS A 146 14.41 -5.92 9.72
CA CYS A 146 13.16 -5.21 9.97
C CYS A 146 12.77 -5.11 11.45
N ALA A 147 11.79 -5.89 11.89
CA ALA A 147 11.25 -5.87 13.26
C ALA A 147 12.34 -5.98 14.35
N ASP A 148 13.51 -6.54 14.04
CA ASP A 148 14.67 -6.58 14.93
C ASP A 148 15.14 -5.21 15.42
N VAL A 149 15.02 -4.15 14.60
CA VAL A 149 15.42 -2.78 15.01
C VAL A 149 14.33 -2.02 15.75
N TRP A 150 13.09 -2.52 15.75
CA TRP A 150 11.98 -1.90 16.47
C TRP A 150 12.08 -2.13 17.98
N GLU A 151 12.89 -3.11 18.40
CA GLU A 151 13.17 -3.41 19.80
C GLU A 151 14.68 -3.42 20.07
N ALA A 152 15.08 -3.23 21.32
CA ALA A 152 16.50 -3.16 21.70
C ALA A 152 17.31 -4.48 21.56
N PRO A 153 16.77 -5.69 21.84
CA PRO A 153 17.58 -6.90 22.03
C PRO A 153 18.48 -7.30 20.85
N ALA A 154 18.02 -7.22 19.60
CA ALA A 154 18.80 -7.66 18.46
C ALA A 154 19.99 -6.73 18.18
N ALA A 155 19.76 -5.40 18.19
CA ALA A 155 20.82 -4.41 18.01
C ALA A 155 21.86 -4.47 19.16
N ALA A 156 21.40 -4.68 20.40
CA ALA A 156 22.27 -4.88 21.55
C ALA A 156 23.14 -6.15 21.42
N ALA A 157 22.57 -7.27 20.96
CA ALA A 157 23.31 -8.52 20.73
C ALA A 157 24.38 -8.35 19.64
N ALA A 158 24.05 -7.68 18.53
CA ALA A 158 25.03 -7.36 17.49
C ALA A 158 26.19 -6.50 18.03
N ARG A 159 25.87 -5.49 18.86
CA ARG A 159 26.89 -4.65 19.51
C ARG A 159 27.79 -5.45 20.46
N GLN A 160 27.21 -6.33 21.27
CA GLN A 160 27.95 -7.21 22.18
C GLN A 160 28.86 -8.19 21.44
N ALA A 161 28.44 -8.65 20.26
CA ALA A 161 29.26 -9.47 19.35
C ALA A 161 30.35 -8.66 18.62
N GLY A 162 30.46 -7.35 18.88
CA GLY A 162 31.53 -6.49 18.40
C GLY A 162 31.21 -5.71 17.12
N ALA A 163 29.95 -5.63 16.71
CA ALA A 163 29.54 -4.76 15.60
C ALA A 163 29.88 -3.29 15.89
N GLN A 164 30.29 -2.59 14.85
CA GLN A 164 30.58 -1.15 14.84
C GLN A 164 29.57 -0.37 14.02
N VAL A 165 29.00 -0.98 12.99
CA VAL A 165 27.91 -0.44 12.14
C VAL A 165 26.81 -1.48 12.06
N LEU A 166 25.54 -1.06 12.05
CA LEU A 166 24.40 -1.94 11.89
C LEU A 166 23.80 -1.81 10.48
N LEU A 167 23.57 -2.95 9.82
CA LEU A 167 22.73 -3.02 8.62
C LEU A 167 21.37 -3.57 9.01
N ALA A 168 20.32 -2.84 8.63
CA ALA A 168 18.93 -3.29 8.78
C ALA A 168 18.32 -3.50 7.38
N LEU A 169 17.98 -4.75 7.06
CA LEU A 169 17.25 -5.11 5.84
C LEU A 169 15.76 -5.06 6.13
N ASN A 170 14.97 -4.38 5.30
CA ASN A 170 13.55 -4.14 5.59
C ASN A 170 12.67 -4.36 4.37
N ALA A 171 11.48 -4.88 4.62
CA ALA A 171 10.31 -4.71 3.78
C ALA A 171 9.24 -4.01 4.63
N SER A 172 9.49 -2.74 4.95
CA SER A 172 8.63 -1.92 5.79
C SER A 172 7.58 -1.23 4.92
N PRO A 173 6.28 -1.58 5.03
CA PRO A 173 5.24 -0.97 4.21
C PRO A 173 5.02 0.49 4.59
N PHE A 174 4.60 1.25 3.60
CA PHE A 174 4.19 2.65 3.72
C PHE A 174 2.92 2.77 4.54
N HIS A 175 2.89 3.82 5.34
CA HIS A 175 1.67 4.53 5.71
C HIS A 175 2.06 5.99 5.98
N MET A 176 1.08 6.88 6.03
CA MET A 176 1.32 8.28 6.37
C MET A 176 2.17 8.40 7.63
N HIS A 177 3.18 9.27 7.58
CA HIS A 177 4.12 9.55 8.67
C HIS A 177 5.05 8.39 9.10
N LYS A 178 5.08 7.26 8.38
CA LYS A 178 5.92 6.11 8.74
C LYS A 178 7.42 6.43 8.68
N GLN A 179 7.86 7.27 7.75
CA GLN A 179 9.28 7.59 7.60
C GLN A 179 9.83 8.32 8.84
N GLN A 180 9.10 9.27 9.38
CA GLN A 180 9.49 9.97 10.62
C GLN A 180 9.52 9.01 11.81
N HIS A 181 8.59 8.06 11.86
CA HIS A 181 8.58 7.01 12.88
C HIS A 181 9.80 6.08 12.78
N ARG A 182 10.19 5.67 11.56
CA ARG A 182 11.43 4.92 11.31
C ARG A 182 12.65 5.69 11.83
N TYR A 183 12.76 7.00 11.58
CA TYR A 183 13.87 7.78 12.15
C TYR A 183 13.88 7.76 13.68
N GLY A 184 12.71 7.90 14.33
CA GLY A 184 12.61 7.86 15.79
C GLY A 184 13.13 6.54 16.36
N VAL A 185 12.61 5.41 15.86
CA VAL A 185 13.00 4.06 16.28
C VAL A 185 14.50 3.83 16.09
N LEU A 186 15.05 4.21 14.94
CA LEU A 186 16.46 3.98 14.65
C LEU A 186 17.37 4.91 15.46
N ARG A 187 16.94 6.12 15.82
CA ARG A 187 17.67 6.99 16.74
C ARG A 187 17.74 6.41 18.15
N GLU A 188 16.69 5.75 18.62
CA GLU A 188 16.74 5.02 19.89
C GLU A 188 17.78 3.89 19.83
N ARG A 189 17.83 3.11 18.74
CA ARG A 189 18.84 2.07 18.56
C ARG A 189 20.27 2.61 18.47
N VAL A 190 20.46 3.76 17.82
CA VAL A 190 21.75 4.46 17.83
C VAL A 190 22.12 4.89 19.25
N ALA A 191 21.18 5.48 20.01
CA ALA A 191 21.42 5.90 21.39
C ALA A 191 21.76 4.72 22.32
N ASP A 192 21.08 3.59 22.14
CA ASP A 192 21.27 2.38 22.94
C ASP A 192 22.64 1.71 22.70
N THR A 193 23.16 1.80 21.46
CA THR A 193 24.31 0.98 21.02
C THR A 193 25.57 1.79 20.68
N GLY A 194 25.41 3.09 20.39
CA GLY A 194 26.42 3.95 19.80
C GLY A 194 26.80 3.57 18.36
N MET A 195 26.08 2.66 17.71
CA MET A 195 26.38 2.25 16.34
C MET A 195 25.60 3.12 15.35
N PRO A 196 26.24 3.66 14.30
CA PRO A 196 25.51 4.15 13.14
C PRO A 196 24.75 3.01 12.46
N VAL A 197 23.65 3.35 11.76
CA VAL A 197 22.76 2.37 11.13
C VAL A 197 22.52 2.72 9.67
N ILE A 198 22.57 1.71 8.80
CA ILE A 198 22.12 1.78 7.41
C ILE A 198 20.81 0.98 7.29
N TYR A 199 19.75 1.68 6.90
CA TYR A 199 18.41 1.15 6.75
C TYR A 199 18.08 0.97 5.27
N VAL A 200 17.95 -0.29 4.84
CA VAL A 200 17.66 -0.66 3.45
C VAL A 200 16.22 -1.14 3.37
N ASN A 201 15.41 -0.50 2.54
CA ASN A 201 14.00 -0.83 2.42
C ASN A 201 13.61 -1.22 1.00
N MET A 202 12.63 -2.12 0.89
CA MET A 202 12.00 -2.45 -0.38
C MET A 202 11.24 -1.25 -0.93
N VAL A 203 11.10 -1.18 -2.26
CA VAL A 203 10.19 -0.24 -2.92
C VAL A 203 9.26 -1.02 -3.85
N GLY A 204 8.01 -0.58 -4.02
CA GLY A 204 7.05 -1.21 -4.94
C GLY A 204 5.72 -1.60 -4.29
N GLY A 205 4.70 -1.83 -5.11
CA GLY A 205 3.40 -2.34 -4.68
C GLY A 205 3.36 -3.88 -4.65
N GLN A 206 2.72 -4.45 -3.63
CA GLN A 206 2.37 -5.86 -3.52
C GLN A 206 0.98 -5.98 -2.90
N ASP A 207 -0.01 -6.35 -3.72
CA ASP A 207 -1.42 -6.44 -3.35
C ASP A 207 -1.94 -5.15 -2.68
N GLU A 208 -2.26 -5.18 -1.38
CA GLU A 208 -2.72 -4.01 -0.63
C GLU A 208 -1.57 -3.10 -0.17
N LEU A 209 -0.34 -3.62 -0.09
CA LEU A 209 0.79 -2.90 0.48
C LEU A 209 1.56 -2.14 -0.60
N VAL A 210 2.09 -0.99 -0.20
CA VAL A 210 3.12 -0.28 -0.96
C VAL A 210 4.34 -0.15 -0.06
N PHE A 211 5.50 -0.53 -0.57
CA PHE A 211 6.79 -0.24 0.04
C PHE A 211 7.33 1.04 -0.59
N ASP A 212 7.65 2.03 0.24
CA ASP A 212 8.05 3.36 -0.18
C ASP A 212 9.54 3.47 -0.48
N GLY A 213 10.33 2.43 -0.21
CA GLY A 213 11.79 2.56 -0.25
C GLY A 213 12.23 3.55 0.81
N ALA A 214 12.64 4.74 0.37
CA ALA A 214 13.11 5.81 1.25
C ALA A 214 14.22 5.32 2.20
N SER A 215 15.10 4.46 1.70
CA SER A 215 16.25 3.93 2.45
C SER A 215 17.14 5.07 2.95
N PHE A 216 17.74 4.92 4.12
CA PHE A 216 18.48 6.00 4.77
C PHE A 216 19.62 5.50 5.65
N ALA A 217 20.47 6.42 6.09
CA ALA A 217 21.53 6.13 7.05
C ALA A 217 21.59 7.17 8.16
N LEU A 218 21.80 6.71 9.40
CA LEU A 218 22.06 7.56 10.57
C LEU A 218 23.50 7.36 11.04
N ASP A 219 24.17 8.46 11.40
CA ASP A 219 25.48 8.37 12.06
C ASP A 219 25.37 7.94 13.53
N ALA A 220 26.51 7.88 14.22
CA ALA A 220 26.59 7.45 15.62
C ALA A 220 25.93 8.42 16.61
N GLU A 221 25.57 9.63 16.16
CA GLU A 221 24.83 10.64 16.92
C GLU A 221 23.34 10.68 16.54
N GLY A 222 22.88 9.79 15.65
CA GLY A 222 21.49 9.71 15.21
C GLY A 222 21.09 10.78 14.19
N ARG A 223 22.07 11.44 13.57
CA ARG A 223 21.83 12.44 12.51
C ARG A 223 21.66 11.74 11.17
N LEU A 224 20.69 12.22 10.38
CA LEU A 224 20.45 11.72 9.03
C LEU A 224 21.61 12.13 8.13
N THR A 225 22.26 11.16 7.49
CA THR A 225 23.41 11.39 6.60
C THR A 225 23.08 11.10 5.14
N HIS A 226 22.16 10.16 4.90
CA HIS A 226 21.72 9.75 3.56
C HIS A 226 20.21 9.54 3.57
N GLN A 227 19.57 9.87 2.45
CA GLN A 227 18.16 9.55 2.18
C GLN A 227 17.99 9.32 0.68
N LEU A 228 17.63 8.09 0.30
CA LEU A 228 17.24 7.75 -1.07
C LEU A 228 15.83 8.28 -1.35
N PRO A 229 15.48 8.53 -2.62
CA PRO A 229 14.13 8.95 -3.00
C PRO A 229 13.08 7.90 -2.62
N ALA A 230 11.88 8.35 -2.29
CA ALA A 230 10.73 7.48 -2.02
C ALA A 230 10.06 7.03 -3.33
N PHE A 231 9.40 5.88 -3.31
CA PHE A 231 8.55 5.33 -4.39
C PHE A 231 9.24 5.08 -5.74
N VAL A 232 10.57 5.07 -5.77
CA VAL A 232 11.37 4.75 -6.97
C VAL A 232 12.50 3.78 -6.64
N GLU A 233 12.91 2.95 -7.60
CA GLU A 233 14.12 2.14 -7.47
C GLU A 233 15.37 3.04 -7.51
N ALA A 234 16.37 2.71 -6.69
CA ALA A 234 17.60 3.48 -6.62
C ALA A 234 18.76 2.65 -6.04
N ILE A 235 19.98 2.94 -6.50
CA ILE A 235 21.23 2.49 -5.87
C ILE A 235 21.89 3.68 -5.18
N GLY A 236 22.16 3.55 -3.88
CA GLY A 236 22.82 4.60 -3.09
C GLY A 236 24.10 4.11 -2.44
N ILE A 237 25.16 4.91 -2.46
CA ILE A 237 26.44 4.57 -1.83
C ILE A 237 26.53 5.25 -0.46
N VAL A 238 26.80 4.46 0.57
CA VAL A 238 27.15 4.93 1.91
C VAL A 238 28.64 4.67 2.13
N GLU A 239 29.39 5.74 2.39
CA GLU A 239 30.82 5.68 2.67
C GLU A 239 31.10 5.60 4.17
N ILE A 240 32.00 4.69 4.57
CA ILE A 240 32.34 4.41 5.96
C ILE A 240 33.86 4.49 6.16
N ASP A 241 34.30 5.32 7.08
CA ASP A 241 35.71 5.50 7.46
C ASP A 241 35.92 5.09 8.92
N GLY A 242 36.54 3.93 9.16
CA GLY A 242 36.82 3.45 10.52
C GLY A 242 35.57 3.26 11.40
N GLY A 243 34.44 2.88 10.79
CA GLY A 243 33.15 2.73 11.46
C GLY A 243 32.29 4.00 11.52
N ARG A 244 32.79 5.15 11.04
CA ARG A 244 32.02 6.40 10.92
C ARG A 244 31.39 6.50 9.53
N ILE A 245 30.07 6.68 9.47
CA ILE A 245 29.37 7.03 8.22
C ILE A 245 29.71 8.48 7.84
N LEU A 246 30.16 8.69 6.60
CA LEU A 246 30.43 10.02 6.06
C LEU A 246 29.12 10.68 5.58
N PRO A 247 29.01 12.01 5.52
CA PRO A 247 27.82 12.68 4.98
C PRO A 247 27.58 12.32 3.50
N GLY A 248 26.32 12.17 3.12
CA GLY A 248 25.90 11.90 1.74
C GLY A 248 24.69 12.71 1.31
N ALA A 249 24.06 12.28 0.22
CA ALA A 249 22.89 12.96 -0.35
C ALA A 249 21.62 12.63 0.45
N ILE A 250 20.82 13.65 0.71
CA ILE A 250 19.53 13.53 1.40
C ILE A 250 18.45 14.03 0.43
N ALA A 251 17.55 13.15 0.00
CA ALA A 251 16.40 13.53 -0.83
C ALA A 251 15.57 14.63 -0.12
N PRO A 252 15.08 15.63 -0.86
CA PRO A 252 14.30 16.72 -0.27
C PRO A 252 12.97 16.19 0.31
N PRO A 253 12.47 16.78 1.40
CA PRO A 253 11.15 16.44 1.92
C PRO A 253 10.06 16.89 0.94
N VAL A 254 9.01 16.10 0.85
CA VAL A 254 7.80 16.39 0.06
C VAL A 254 6.59 16.55 0.99
N SER A 255 5.46 17.04 0.46
CA SER A 255 4.23 17.10 1.23
C SER A 255 3.62 15.71 1.42
N ILE A 256 2.78 15.55 2.45
CA ILE A 256 2.07 14.28 2.67
C ILE A 256 1.12 13.95 1.49
N GLU A 257 0.54 14.96 0.85
CA GLU A 257 -0.26 14.75 -0.36
C GLU A 257 0.57 14.17 -1.51
N GLU A 258 1.80 14.64 -1.70
CA GLU A 258 2.71 14.11 -2.72
C GLU A 258 3.14 12.68 -2.41
N GLU A 259 3.49 12.38 -1.16
CA GLU A 259 3.83 11.01 -0.72
C GLU A 259 2.67 10.04 -0.97
N VAL A 260 1.46 10.41 -0.55
CA VAL A 260 0.28 9.55 -0.72
C VAL A 260 -0.07 9.41 -2.20
N TYR A 261 0.01 10.49 -3.00
CA TYR A 261 -0.25 10.40 -4.43
C TYR A 261 0.74 9.46 -5.13
N ALA A 262 2.02 9.55 -4.80
CA ALA A 262 3.06 8.66 -5.32
C ALA A 262 2.84 7.20 -4.89
N ALA A 263 2.43 6.96 -3.64
CA ALA A 263 2.06 5.62 -3.16
C ALA A 263 0.90 5.03 -3.97
N LEU A 264 -0.14 5.82 -4.22
CA LEU A 264 -1.30 5.40 -5.01
C LEU A 264 -0.92 5.11 -6.47
N GLN A 265 -0.07 5.94 -7.08
CA GLN A 265 0.44 5.70 -8.43
C GLN A 265 1.27 4.42 -8.50
N LEU A 266 2.19 4.21 -7.56
CA LEU A 266 3.04 3.02 -7.52
C LEU A 266 2.21 1.75 -7.32
N GLY A 267 1.22 1.77 -6.41
CA GLY A 267 0.32 0.64 -6.19
C GLY A 267 -0.48 0.29 -7.44
N VAL A 268 -1.03 1.28 -8.16
CA VAL A 268 -1.73 1.02 -9.45
C VAL A 268 -0.77 0.45 -10.50
N ARG A 269 0.39 1.10 -10.68
CA ARG A 269 1.38 0.68 -11.68
C ARG A 269 1.82 -0.76 -11.46
N ASP A 270 2.14 -1.11 -10.22
CA ASP A 270 2.66 -2.43 -9.88
C ASP A 270 1.56 -3.49 -9.86
N TYR A 271 0.36 -3.19 -9.37
CA TYR A 271 -0.74 -4.14 -9.43
C TYR A 271 -1.05 -4.55 -10.87
N LEU A 272 -1.10 -3.60 -11.81
CA LEU A 272 -1.33 -3.92 -13.21
C LEU A 272 -0.11 -4.55 -13.89
N GLY A 273 1.07 -3.97 -13.69
CA GLY A 273 2.30 -4.40 -14.34
C GLY A 273 2.71 -5.81 -13.93
N LYS A 274 2.71 -6.11 -12.63
CA LYS A 274 3.11 -7.42 -12.09
C LYS A 274 2.12 -8.54 -12.43
N ASN A 275 0.84 -8.21 -12.61
CA ASN A 275 -0.19 -9.16 -13.04
C ASN A 275 -0.40 -9.21 -14.57
N GLY A 276 0.30 -8.38 -15.35
CA GLY A 276 0.23 -8.39 -16.80
C GLY A 276 -1.09 -7.85 -17.39
N PHE A 277 -1.79 -6.96 -16.69
CA PHE A 277 -3.00 -6.32 -17.22
C PHE A 277 -2.65 -5.32 -18.34
N PRO A 278 -3.37 -5.34 -19.48
CA PRO A 278 -3.09 -4.47 -20.62
C PRO A 278 -3.51 -3.01 -20.40
N GLY A 279 -4.37 -2.73 -19.41
CA GLY A 279 -4.87 -1.39 -19.11
C GLY A 279 -5.98 -1.40 -18.05
N ALA A 280 -6.54 -0.22 -17.79
CA ALA A 280 -7.57 0.02 -16.78
C ALA A 280 -8.86 0.58 -17.36
N ILE A 281 -10.00 0.20 -16.78
CA ILE A 281 -11.33 0.75 -17.03
C ILE A 281 -11.85 1.40 -15.75
N ILE A 282 -12.39 2.61 -15.86
CA ILE A 282 -12.92 3.38 -14.72
C ILE A 282 -14.31 3.89 -15.08
N GLY A 283 -15.28 3.66 -14.18
CA GLY A 283 -16.58 4.32 -14.26
C GLY A 283 -16.48 5.77 -13.80
N LEU A 284 -16.80 6.72 -14.67
CA LEU A 284 -16.93 8.13 -14.27
C LEU A 284 -18.35 8.44 -13.84
N SER A 285 -18.49 9.10 -12.70
CA SER A 285 -19.76 9.62 -12.19
C SER A 285 -19.90 11.14 -12.32
N GLY A 286 -18.82 11.84 -12.68
CA GLY A 286 -18.68 13.29 -12.52
C GLY A 286 -18.29 13.72 -11.10
N GLY A 287 -18.28 12.79 -10.14
CA GLY A 287 -17.85 13.04 -8.77
C GLY A 287 -16.34 12.96 -8.58
N ILE A 288 -15.87 13.56 -7.49
CA ILE A 288 -14.44 13.72 -7.17
C ILE A 288 -13.68 12.40 -7.02
N ASP A 289 -14.29 11.34 -6.49
CA ASP A 289 -13.59 10.07 -6.23
C ASP A 289 -13.19 9.39 -7.54
N SER A 290 -14.12 9.36 -8.52
CA SER A 290 -13.87 8.84 -9.85
C SER A 290 -12.88 9.72 -10.64
N ALA A 291 -12.94 11.05 -10.45
CA ALA A 291 -12.01 11.98 -11.08
C ALA A 291 -10.57 11.81 -10.56
N LEU A 292 -10.40 11.68 -9.24
CA LEU A 292 -9.10 11.44 -8.62
C LEU A 292 -8.54 10.07 -9.06
N THR A 293 -9.37 9.02 -9.03
CA THR A 293 -8.99 7.67 -9.46
C THR A 293 -8.54 7.67 -10.92
N LEU A 294 -9.23 8.39 -11.80
CA LEU A 294 -8.84 8.57 -13.19
C LEU A 294 -7.47 9.24 -13.34
N CYS A 295 -7.21 10.31 -12.59
CA CYS A 295 -5.92 11.00 -12.61
C CYS A 295 -4.79 10.07 -12.16
N ILE A 296 -4.98 9.36 -11.05
CA ILE A 296 -3.98 8.41 -10.52
C ILE A 296 -3.67 7.34 -11.58
N ALA A 297 -4.70 6.76 -12.19
CA ALA A 297 -4.52 5.71 -13.19
C ALA A 297 -3.81 6.24 -14.45
N ALA A 298 -4.19 7.43 -14.95
CA ALA A 298 -3.57 8.04 -16.11
C ALA A 298 -2.09 8.35 -15.87
N ASP A 299 -1.74 8.89 -14.71
CA ASP A 299 -0.35 9.20 -14.38
C ASP A 299 0.48 7.93 -14.06
N ALA A 300 -0.15 6.89 -13.50
CA ALA A 300 0.52 5.63 -13.18
C ALA A 300 0.86 4.79 -14.43
N LEU A 301 -0.05 4.77 -15.41
CA LEU A 301 -0.05 3.81 -16.53
C LEU A 301 0.22 4.46 -17.90
N GLY A 302 -0.04 5.76 -18.03
CA GLY A 302 -0.19 6.45 -19.30
C GLY A 302 -1.67 6.52 -19.75
N PRO A 303 -2.12 7.65 -20.32
CA PRO A 303 -3.53 7.85 -20.69
C PRO A 303 -4.01 6.90 -21.80
N ASP A 304 -3.10 6.37 -22.63
CA ASP A 304 -3.37 5.39 -23.68
C ASP A 304 -3.80 4.02 -23.14
N LYS A 305 -3.46 3.71 -21.88
CA LYS A 305 -3.83 2.46 -21.20
C LYS A 305 -5.06 2.59 -20.32
N VAL A 306 -5.68 3.76 -20.29
CA VAL A 306 -6.86 4.02 -19.44
C VAL A 306 -8.08 4.27 -20.32
N ARG A 307 -9.22 3.76 -19.87
CA ARG A 307 -10.53 4.02 -20.48
C ARG A 307 -11.51 4.48 -19.42
N ALA A 308 -12.09 5.65 -19.63
CA ALA A 308 -13.17 6.18 -18.83
C ALA A 308 -14.53 5.84 -19.48
N VAL A 309 -15.51 5.43 -18.66
CA VAL A 309 -16.87 5.12 -19.14
C VAL A 309 -17.88 5.87 -18.26
N MET A 310 -18.63 6.78 -18.85
CA MET A 310 -19.73 7.48 -18.20
C MET A 310 -21.05 6.76 -18.51
N MET A 311 -21.84 6.52 -17.47
CA MET A 311 -23.03 5.67 -17.55
C MET A 311 -24.27 6.38 -17.01
N PRO A 312 -24.80 7.37 -17.76
CA PRO A 312 -25.86 8.25 -17.25
C PRO A 312 -27.19 7.51 -17.09
N SER A 313 -27.88 7.83 -16.00
CA SER A 313 -29.29 7.51 -15.79
C SER A 313 -30.15 8.73 -16.15
N PRO A 314 -31.49 8.62 -16.14
CA PRO A 314 -32.37 9.79 -16.30
C PRO A 314 -32.19 10.88 -15.22
N TYR A 315 -31.53 10.57 -14.11
CA TYR A 315 -31.28 11.51 -13.01
C TYR A 315 -29.90 12.19 -13.08
N THR A 316 -29.03 11.74 -13.99
CA THR A 316 -27.67 12.28 -14.11
C THR A 316 -27.72 13.74 -14.57
N ALA A 317 -27.07 14.63 -13.82
CA ALA A 317 -27.06 16.05 -14.11
C ALA A 317 -26.20 16.37 -15.34
N GLN A 318 -26.64 17.34 -16.15
CA GLN A 318 -25.88 17.79 -17.32
C GLN A 318 -24.47 18.28 -16.95
N MET A 319 -24.33 18.94 -15.79
CA MET A 319 -23.03 19.37 -15.29
C MET A 319 -22.06 18.20 -15.05
N SER A 320 -22.56 17.05 -14.57
CA SER A 320 -21.72 15.87 -14.32
C SER A 320 -21.20 15.27 -15.63
N LEU A 321 -21.97 15.36 -16.72
CA LEU A 321 -21.52 14.98 -18.06
C LEU A 321 -20.46 15.95 -18.57
N ASP A 322 -20.72 17.26 -18.47
CA ASP A 322 -19.82 18.29 -19.02
C ASP A 322 -18.48 18.34 -18.27
N ASP A 323 -18.51 18.24 -16.94
CA ASP A 323 -17.31 18.15 -16.10
C ASP A 323 -16.49 16.89 -16.41
N SER A 324 -17.16 15.74 -16.60
CA SER A 324 -16.49 14.48 -16.98
C SER A 324 -15.82 14.59 -18.34
N ARG A 325 -16.51 15.18 -19.34
CA ARG A 325 -15.95 15.44 -20.68
C ARG A 325 -14.75 16.37 -20.62
N ALA A 326 -14.82 17.43 -19.81
CA ALA A 326 -13.70 18.36 -19.63
C ALA A 326 -12.49 17.68 -19.01
N LEU A 327 -12.70 16.85 -17.98
CA LEU A 327 -11.63 16.10 -17.32
C LEU A 327 -10.94 15.13 -18.29
N VAL A 328 -11.69 14.29 -19.01
CA VAL A 328 -11.10 13.30 -19.94
C VAL A 328 -10.39 13.98 -21.12
N ALA A 329 -10.91 15.11 -21.60
CA ALA A 329 -10.27 15.90 -22.66
C ALA A 329 -8.90 16.46 -22.21
N ARG A 330 -8.79 16.92 -20.96
CA ARG A 330 -7.53 17.43 -20.39
C ARG A 330 -6.50 16.32 -20.15
N LEU A 331 -6.96 15.12 -19.81
CA LEU A 331 -6.08 13.96 -19.56
C LEU A 331 -5.71 13.19 -20.84
N GLY A 332 -6.47 13.36 -21.93
CA GLY A 332 -6.26 12.61 -23.17
C GLY A 332 -6.63 11.13 -23.06
N VAL A 333 -7.56 10.79 -22.17
CA VAL A 333 -7.99 9.40 -21.91
C VAL A 333 -9.15 9.03 -22.84
N ARG A 334 -9.17 7.77 -23.31
CA ARG A 334 -10.31 7.25 -24.08
C ARG A 334 -11.60 7.34 -23.26
N TYR A 335 -12.64 7.89 -23.85
CA TYR A 335 -13.92 8.13 -23.20
C TYR A 335 -15.10 7.56 -23.99
N ASP A 336 -16.03 6.91 -23.30
CA ASP A 336 -17.27 6.41 -23.87
C ASP A 336 -18.45 6.76 -22.95
N GLU A 337 -19.59 7.13 -23.54
CA GLU A 337 -20.85 7.36 -22.84
C GLU A 337 -21.87 6.27 -23.20
N LEU A 338 -22.43 5.59 -22.20
CA LEU A 338 -23.42 4.53 -22.39
C LEU A 338 -24.57 4.68 -21.39
N SER A 339 -25.72 5.17 -21.85
CA SER A 339 -26.89 5.31 -20.97
C SER A 339 -27.36 3.97 -20.40
N ILE A 340 -27.68 3.96 -19.11
CA ILE A 340 -28.23 2.78 -18.42
C ILE A 340 -29.77 2.74 -18.41
N ALA A 341 -30.44 3.79 -18.93
CA ALA A 341 -31.89 3.89 -18.91
C ALA A 341 -32.61 2.69 -19.56
N PRO A 342 -32.15 2.12 -20.71
CA PRO A 342 -32.79 0.93 -21.29
C PRO A 342 -32.71 -0.30 -20.38
N ALA A 343 -31.57 -0.49 -19.71
CA ALA A 343 -31.39 -1.59 -18.77
C ALA A 343 -32.26 -1.39 -17.52
N MET A 344 -32.34 -0.16 -17.00
CA MET A 344 -33.23 0.18 -15.88
C MET A 344 -34.69 -0.16 -16.20
N ALA A 345 -35.18 0.23 -17.38
CA ALA A 345 -36.55 -0.08 -17.82
C ALA A 345 -36.79 -1.59 -17.92
N THR A 346 -35.80 -2.34 -18.41
CA THR A 346 -35.87 -3.81 -18.49
C THR A 346 -35.98 -4.44 -17.09
N TYR A 347 -35.13 -4.03 -16.14
CA TYR A 347 -35.20 -4.54 -14.77
C TYR A 347 -36.49 -4.15 -14.07
N ALA A 348 -37.00 -2.93 -14.28
CA ALA A 348 -38.27 -2.50 -13.72
C ALA A 348 -39.42 -3.40 -14.20
N ALA A 349 -39.51 -3.66 -15.51
CA ALA A 349 -40.53 -4.54 -16.09
C ALA A 349 -40.41 -6.00 -15.61
N MET A 350 -39.19 -6.50 -15.42
CA MET A 350 -38.97 -7.86 -14.90
C MET A 350 -39.40 -8.02 -13.43
N LEU A 351 -39.23 -6.97 -12.63
CA LEU A 351 -39.47 -7.01 -11.18
C LEU A 351 -40.88 -6.57 -10.78
N GLU A 352 -41.58 -5.81 -11.62
CA GLU A 352 -42.94 -5.35 -11.40
C GLU A 352 -43.90 -6.45 -10.87
N PRO A 353 -44.03 -7.64 -11.51
CA PRO A 353 -44.95 -8.67 -11.02
C PRO A 353 -44.54 -9.26 -9.67
N LEU A 354 -43.26 -9.19 -9.30
CA LEU A 354 -42.75 -9.68 -8.01
C LEU A 354 -42.92 -8.64 -6.90
N PHE A 355 -42.94 -7.34 -7.25
CA PHE A 355 -43.09 -6.25 -6.29
C PHE A 355 -44.56 -5.87 -6.03
N ALA A 356 -45.49 -6.27 -6.90
CA ALA A 356 -46.91 -5.94 -6.78
C ALA A 356 -47.52 -6.30 -5.41
N ASP A 357 -47.09 -7.42 -4.82
CA ASP A 357 -47.59 -7.91 -3.53
C ASP A 357 -46.64 -7.66 -2.35
N ILE A 358 -45.52 -6.97 -2.57
CA ILE A 358 -44.54 -6.64 -1.52
C ILE A 358 -44.77 -5.19 -1.09
N PRO A 359 -45.35 -4.94 0.10
CA PRO A 359 -45.55 -3.58 0.57
C PRO A 359 -44.21 -2.88 0.80
N PRO A 360 -44.14 -1.54 0.61
CA PRO A 360 -42.97 -0.76 1.00
C PRO A 360 -42.62 -1.05 2.46
N THR A 361 -41.37 -1.40 2.71
CA THR A 361 -40.89 -1.66 4.06
C THR A 361 -40.84 -0.38 4.90
N ALA A 362 -40.81 -0.51 6.23
CA ALA A 362 -40.67 0.63 7.15
C ALA A 362 -39.31 1.37 7.02
N TRP A 363 -38.34 0.77 6.32
CA TRP A 363 -37.07 1.40 5.94
C TRP A 363 -37.15 1.93 4.50
N ALA A 364 -36.43 3.01 4.21
CA ALA A 364 -36.41 3.64 2.88
C ALA A 364 -35.94 2.65 1.80
N ASP A 365 -36.80 2.35 0.82
CA ASP A 365 -36.50 1.41 -0.25
C ASP A 365 -35.39 1.96 -1.17
N THR A 366 -34.20 1.36 -1.07
CA THR A 366 -33.02 1.71 -1.89
C THR A 366 -32.89 0.80 -3.13
N THR A 367 -33.89 -0.05 -3.40
CA THR A 367 -33.83 -1.02 -4.51
C THR A 367 -33.61 -0.36 -5.88
N PRO A 368 -34.33 0.71 -6.27
CA PRO A 368 -34.13 1.36 -7.56
C PRO A 368 -32.73 1.98 -7.71
N GLU A 369 -32.19 2.55 -6.63
CA GLU A 369 -30.84 3.14 -6.57
C GLU A 369 -29.76 2.05 -6.73
N ASN A 370 -29.91 0.95 -5.99
CA ASN A 370 -28.98 -0.18 -6.05
C ASN A 370 -28.98 -0.90 -7.40
N ILE A 371 -30.12 -0.98 -8.10
CA ILE A 371 -30.20 -1.55 -9.46
C ILE A 371 -29.37 -0.72 -10.43
N GLN A 372 -29.44 0.62 -10.36
CA GLN A 372 -28.62 1.49 -11.20
C GLN A 372 -27.12 1.22 -11.01
N ALA A 373 -26.66 1.14 -9.76
CA ALA A 373 -25.26 0.84 -9.47
C ALA A 373 -24.83 -0.53 -10.02
N ARG A 374 -25.66 -1.58 -9.85
CA ARG A 374 -25.36 -2.93 -10.36
C ARG A 374 -25.33 -3.01 -11.88
N ILE A 375 -26.21 -2.30 -12.58
CA ILE A 375 -26.16 -2.22 -14.05
C ILE A 375 -24.81 -1.63 -14.50
N ARG A 376 -24.36 -0.55 -13.84
CA ARG A 376 -23.04 0.06 -14.13
C ARG A 376 -21.90 -0.92 -13.90
N GLY A 377 -21.91 -1.63 -12.76
CA GLY A 377 -20.93 -2.68 -12.47
C GLY A 377 -20.89 -3.75 -13.57
N MET A 378 -22.06 -4.24 -14.01
CA MET A 378 -22.16 -5.24 -15.08
C MET A 378 -21.60 -4.74 -16.42
N VAL A 379 -21.85 -3.47 -16.78
CA VAL A 379 -21.29 -2.87 -18.00
C VAL A 379 -19.76 -2.83 -17.94
N LEU A 380 -19.19 -2.34 -16.84
CA LEU A 380 -17.72 -2.25 -16.68
C LEU A 380 -17.08 -3.64 -16.71
N MET A 381 -17.68 -4.62 -16.03
CA MET A 381 -17.19 -6.00 -16.05
C MET A 381 -17.29 -6.65 -17.42
N ALA A 382 -18.36 -6.40 -18.18
CA ALA A 382 -18.50 -6.88 -19.55
C ALA A 382 -17.41 -6.31 -20.48
N LEU A 383 -17.07 -5.03 -20.32
CA LEU A 383 -15.95 -4.41 -21.02
C LEU A 383 -14.62 -5.04 -20.62
N SER A 384 -14.38 -5.22 -19.32
CA SER A 384 -13.19 -5.86 -18.78
C SER A 384 -13.00 -7.28 -19.34
N ASN A 385 -14.06 -8.10 -19.36
CA ASN A 385 -13.99 -9.45 -19.92
C ASN A 385 -13.66 -9.44 -21.42
N ARG A 386 -14.11 -8.42 -22.16
CA ARG A 386 -13.85 -8.33 -23.61
C ARG A 386 -12.44 -7.82 -23.92
N THR A 387 -11.90 -6.88 -23.13
CA THR A 387 -10.61 -6.22 -23.44
C THR A 387 -9.43 -6.78 -22.65
N GLY A 388 -9.71 -7.53 -21.57
CA GLY A 388 -8.71 -7.97 -20.60
C GLY A 388 -8.25 -6.86 -19.64
N SER A 389 -8.73 -5.62 -19.80
CA SER A 389 -8.40 -4.50 -18.89
C SER A 389 -9.07 -4.69 -17.53
N ILE A 390 -8.42 -4.28 -16.46
CA ILE A 390 -8.99 -4.38 -15.09
C ILE A 390 -9.94 -3.21 -14.81
N VAL A 391 -11.03 -3.46 -14.07
CA VAL A 391 -11.87 -2.38 -13.55
C VAL A 391 -11.28 -1.86 -12.24
N LEU A 392 -11.00 -0.55 -12.18
CA LEU A 392 -10.59 0.14 -10.97
C LEU A 392 -11.83 0.75 -10.29
N THR A 393 -12.07 0.39 -9.03
CA THR A 393 -13.20 0.95 -8.27
C THR A 393 -12.80 2.27 -7.60
N THR A 394 -13.80 3.10 -7.35
CA THR A 394 -13.62 4.51 -6.93
C THR A 394 -14.14 4.77 -5.52
N GLY A 395 -14.45 3.72 -4.74
CA GLY A 395 -14.96 3.87 -3.38
C GLY A 395 -13.85 4.29 -2.42
N ASN A 396 -14.11 5.33 -1.62
CA ASN A 396 -13.15 5.86 -0.64
C ASN A 396 -13.31 5.19 0.75
N LYS A 397 -12.38 5.48 1.68
CA LYS A 397 -12.36 4.87 3.03
C LYS A 397 -13.63 5.20 3.82
N SER A 398 -14.14 6.41 3.70
CA SER A 398 -15.33 6.89 4.42
C SER A 398 -16.57 6.11 3.99
N GLU A 399 -16.75 5.91 2.67
CA GLU A 399 -17.83 5.12 2.09
C GLU A 399 -17.74 3.65 2.49
N MET A 400 -16.55 3.05 2.40
CA MET A 400 -16.32 1.66 2.80
C MET A 400 -16.56 1.45 4.30
N ALA A 401 -16.17 2.41 5.14
CA ALA A 401 -16.35 2.36 6.59
C ALA A 401 -17.83 2.25 6.95
N VAL A 402 -18.68 3.12 6.42
CA VAL A 402 -20.11 3.15 6.76
C VAL A 402 -20.99 2.35 5.79
N GLY A 403 -20.38 1.69 4.82
CA GLY A 403 -21.04 0.88 3.79
C GLY A 403 -21.98 1.69 2.90
N TYR A 404 -21.63 2.95 2.65
CA TYR A 404 -22.27 3.82 1.65
C TYR A 404 -21.84 3.41 0.24
N ALA A 405 -22.17 2.17 -0.10
CA ALA A 405 -21.69 1.44 -1.25
C ALA A 405 -22.66 0.31 -1.61
N THR A 406 -22.71 -0.03 -2.89
CA THR A 406 -23.58 -1.09 -3.42
C THR A 406 -22.75 -2.32 -3.77
N LEU A 407 -23.01 -3.44 -3.08
CA LEU A 407 -22.44 -4.72 -3.47
C LEU A 407 -22.82 -5.06 -4.91
N TYR A 408 -21.80 -5.42 -5.69
CA TYR A 408 -21.88 -5.72 -7.12
C TYR A 408 -22.25 -4.50 -8.00
N GLY A 409 -22.27 -3.30 -7.41
CA GLY A 409 -22.42 -2.03 -8.12
C GLY A 409 -21.09 -1.28 -8.17
N ASP A 410 -20.98 -0.17 -7.43
CA ASP A 410 -19.74 0.62 -7.30
C ASP A 410 -18.56 -0.18 -6.72
N MET A 411 -18.83 -1.28 -5.99
CA MET A 411 -17.81 -2.20 -5.50
C MET A 411 -17.33 -3.22 -6.55
N ALA A 412 -17.94 -3.28 -7.74
CA ALA A 412 -17.59 -4.25 -8.77
C ALA A 412 -16.31 -3.83 -9.50
N GLY A 413 -15.19 -4.47 -9.16
CA GLY A 413 -13.94 -4.32 -9.88
C GLY A 413 -12.82 -5.18 -9.31
N GLY A 414 -11.63 -5.07 -9.90
CA GLY A 414 -10.47 -5.88 -9.54
C GLY A 414 -9.52 -5.20 -8.56
N PHE A 415 -9.52 -3.87 -8.49
CA PHE A 415 -8.62 -3.12 -7.61
C PHE A 415 -9.23 -1.79 -7.16
N ALA A 416 -9.18 -1.51 -5.86
CA ALA A 416 -9.82 -0.35 -5.23
C ALA A 416 -8.79 0.72 -4.84
N VAL A 417 -8.51 1.63 -5.77
CA VAL A 417 -7.35 2.55 -5.70
C VAL A 417 -7.36 3.40 -4.45
N ILE A 418 -8.50 4.03 -4.14
CA ILE A 418 -8.65 4.99 -3.05
C ILE A 418 -9.38 4.42 -1.83
N LYS A 419 -9.43 3.09 -1.70
CA LYS A 419 -10.14 2.37 -0.63
C LYS A 419 -9.71 2.78 0.77
N ASP A 420 -8.45 3.16 0.94
CA ASP A 420 -7.88 3.57 2.23
C ASP A 420 -7.64 5.09 2.32
N VAL A 421 -8.26 5.87 1.44
CA VAL A 421 -8.20 7.35 1.44
C VAL A 421 -9.51 7.90 1.99
N PHE A 422 -9.45 8.65 3.10
CA PHE A 422 -10.61 9.37 3.62
C PHE A 422 -11.14 10.42 2.64
N LYS A 423 -12.45 10.69 2.65
CA LYS A 423 -13.08 11.65 1.75
C LYS A 423 -12.45 13.05 1.88
N THR A 424 -12.20 13.49 3.12
CA THR A 424 -11.49 14.75 3.38
C THR A 424 -10.12 14.80 2.70
N PHE A 425 -9.41 13.66 2.65
CA PHE A 425 -8.11 13.54 1.98
C PHE A 425 -8.23 13.38 0.46
N VAL A 426 -9.32 12.81 -0.08
CA VAL A 426 -9.64 12.83 -1.52
C VAL A 426 -9.69 14.27 -2.06
N TYR A 427 -10.32 15.19 -1.32
CA TYR A 427 -10.31 16.61 -1.68
C TYR A 427 -8.91 17.23 -1.65
N ARG A 428 -8.09 16.90 -0.63
CA ARG A 428 -6.70 17.37 -0.55
C ARG A 428 -5.86 16.87 -1.71
N LEU A 429 -5.93 15.58 -2.03
CA LEU A 429 -5.22 14.98 -3.16
C LEU A 429 -5.66 15.55 -4.50
N SER A 430 -6.95 15.82 -4.69
CA SER A 430 -7.45 16.41 -5.92
C SER A 430 -6.92 17.85 -6.12
N ARG A 431 -6.86 18.64 -5.03
CA ARG A 431 -6.24 19.97 -5.06
C ARG A 431 -4.75 19.90 -5.32
N TYR A 432 -4.03 19.02 -4.61
CA TYR A 432 -2.61 18.76 -4.84
C TYR A 432 -2.35 18.38 -6.30
N ARG A 433 -3.10 17.43 -6.86
CA ARG A 433 -2.92 17.00 -8.24
C ARG A 433 -3.10 18.14 -9.24
N ASN A 434 -3.99 19.09 -8.95
CA ASN A 434 -4.17 20.29 -9.76
C ASN A 434 -3.03 21.30 -9.66
N THR A 435 -2.18 21.27 -8.62
CA THR A 435 -0.96 22.10 -8.56
C THR A 435 0.14 21.56 -9.48
N VAL A 436 0.19 20.25 -9.70
CA VAL A 436 1.07 19.60 -10.68
C VAL A 436 0.61 19.92 -12.11
N SER A 437 -0.67 19.73 -12.40
CA SER A 437 -1.32 20.15 -13.64
C SER A 437 -2.83 20.26 -13.44
N ALA A 438 -3.42 21.38 -13.81
CA ALA A 438 -4.84 21.70 -13.58
C ALA A 438 -5.80 20.90 -14.48
N VAL A 439 -5.97 19.62 -14.16
CA VAL A 439 -6.77 18.66 -14.94
C VAL A 439 -8.18 18.49 -14.40
N ILE A 440 -8.37 18.43 -13.08
CA ILE A 440 -9.68 18.25 -12.45
C ILE A 440 -10.45 19.58 -12.51
N PRO A 441 -11.63 19.64 -13.17
CA PRO A 441 -12.47 20.84 -13.14
C PRO A 441 -12.80 21.27 -11.71
N GLU A 442 -12.72 22.58 -11.43
CA GLU A 442 -12.95 23.12 -10.08
C GLU A 442 -14.34 22.77 -9.56
N ASN A 443 -15.35 22.72 -10.45
CA ASN A 443 -16.71 22.33 -10.08
C ASN A 443 -16.80 20.93 -9.47
N ILE A 444 -15.98 19.97 -9.92
CA ILE A 444 -15.89 18.63 -9.31
C ILE A 444 -15.37 18.72 -7.86
N ILE A 445 -14.50 19.68 -7.56
CA ILE A 445 -13.84 19.82 -6.25
C ILE A 445 -14.73 20.57 -5.25
N VAL A 446 -15.50 21.56 -5.69
CA VAL A 446 -16.26 22.44 -4.77
C VAL A 446 -17.71 22.03 -4.59
N ARG A 447 -18.28 21.22 -5.48
CA ARG A 447 -19.68 20.78 -5.40
C ARG A 447 -19.90 19.83 -4.22
N ALA A 448 -21.13 19.79 -3.73
CA ALA A 448 -21.54 18.81 -2.73
C ALA A 448 -21.41 17.37 -3.30
N PRO A 449 -20.91 16.41 -2.51
CA PRO A 449 -20.75 15.04 -2.98
C PRO A 449 -22.12 14.36 -3.08
N SER A 450 -22.30 13.58 -4.16
CA SER A 450 -23.56 12.93 -4.53
C SER A 450 -23.31 11.77 -5.50
N ALA A 451 -24.13 10.72 -5.37
CA ALA A 451 -24.19 9.58 -6.30
C ALA A 451 -25.20 9.76 -7.45
N GLU A 452 -26.02 10.82 -7.43
CA GLU A 452 -27.05 11.13 -8.44
C GLU A 452 -27.97 9.94 -8.82
N LEU A 453 -28.41 9.17 -7.81
CA LEU A 453 -29.27 8.00 -7.99
C LEU A 453 -30.77 8.35 -7.95
N ARG A 454 -31.11 9.53 -7.42
CA ARG A 454 -32.44 10.15 -7.40
C ARG A 454 -32.32 11.69 -7.47
N PRO A 455 -33.41 12.42 -7.77
CA PRO A 455 -33.39 13.89 -7.82
C PRO A 455 -32.89 14.53 -6.52
N ASP A 456 -32.08 15.59 -6.65
CA ASP A 456 -31.57 16.44 -5.57
C ASP A 456 -30.82 15.72 -4.43
N GLN A 457 -30.32 14.51 -4.68
CA GLN A 457 -29.61 13.69 -3.70
C GLN A 457 -28.28 14.33 -3.26
N THR A 458 -28.00 14.28 -1.95
CA THR A 458 -26.65 14.54 -1.40
C THR A 458 -26.24 13.46 -0.40
N ASP A 459 -24.94 13.25 -0.20
CA ASP A 459 -24.47 12.27 0.79
C ASP A 459 -24.89 12.64 2.23
N GLN A 460 -25.06 13.93 2.50
CA GLN A 460 -25.50 14.47 3.79
C GLN A 460 -26.96 14.13 4.13
N ASP A 461 -27.75 13.64 3.15
CA ASP A 461 -29.09 13.10 3.40
C ASP A 461 -29.03 11.88 4.34
N SER A 462 -27.88 11.19 4.40
CA SER A 462 -27.71 9.94 5.16
C SER A 462 -26.54 9.97 6.14
N LEU A 463 -25.50 10.76 5.85
CA LEU A 463 -24.25 10.78 6.61
C LEU A 463 -24.08 12.10 7.38
N PRO A 464 -23.31 12.12 8.49
CA PRO A 464 -22.77 13.37 9.02
C PRO A 464 -21.86 14.06 7.98
N PRO A 465 -21.55 15.36 8.15
CA PRO A 465 -20.46 16.01 7.43
C PRO A 465 -19.17 15.19 7.45
N TYR A 466 -18.45 15.15 6.33
CA TYR A 466 -17.30 14.26 6.15
C TYR A 466 -16.14 14.52 7.12
N ASP A 467 -15.94 15.75 7.56
CA ASP A 467 -14.95 16.11 8.58
C ASP A 467 -15.26 15.45 9.94
N ILE A 468 -16.54 15.41 10.34
CA ILE A 468 -16.99 14.71 11.55
C ILE A 468 -16.95 13.20 11.34
N LEU A 469 -17.43 12.73 10.19
CA LEU A 469 -17.48 11.30 9.85
C LEU A 469 -16.08 10.67 9.85
N ASP A 470 -15.14 11.27 9.12
CA ASP A 470 -13.78 10.76 8.96
C ASP A 470 -13.06 10.76 10.31
N ALA A 471 -13.22 11.80 11.12
CA ALA A 471 -12.59 11.88 12.44
C ALA A 471 -13.13 10.82 13.42
N ILE A 472 -14.45 10.52 13.38
CA ILE A 472 -15.03 9.43 14.18
C ILE A 472 -14.52 8.07 13.69
N ILE A 473 -14.42 7.86 12.37
CA ILE A 473 -13.89 6.61 11.81
C ILE A 473 -12.43 6.44 12.22
N GLU A 474 -11.58 7.46 12.05
CA GLU A 474 -10.18 7.41 12.44
C GLU A 474 -10.03 7.08 13.94
N ALA A 475 -10.77 7.77 14.79
CA ALA A 475 -10.75 7.56 16.24
C ALA A 475 -11.19 6.13 16.64
N TYR A 476 -12.27 5.62 16.05
CA TYR A 476 -12.80 4.30 16.38
C TYR A 476 -11.98 3.16 15.76
N MET A 477 -11.62 3.31 14.48
CA MET A 477 -11.05 2.23 13.66
C MET A 477 -9.52 2.22 13.73
N GLU A 478 -8.87 3.37 13.55
CA GLU A 478 -7.40 3.43 13.49
C GLU A 478 -6.77 3.57 14.88
N GLN A 479 -7.45 4.24 15.82
CA GLN A 479 -6.93 4.51 17.17
C GLN A 479 -7.53 3.61 18.27
N ASP A 480 -8.42 2.67 17.92
CA ASP A 480 -9.10 1.73 18.83
C ASP A 480 -9.82 2.39 20.03
N LEU A 481 -10.31 3.62 19.87
CA LEU A 481 -11.01 4.31 20.95
C LEU A 481 -12.44 3.81 21.10
N SER A 482 -12.87 3.67 22.36
CA SER A 482 -14.27 3.39 22.68
C SER A 482 -15.18 4.56 22.32
N PRO A 483 -16.48 4.32 22.02
CA PRO A 483 -17.42 5.41 21.77
C PRO A 483 -17.51 6.42 22.90
N ARG A 484 -17.40 5.98 24.17
CA ARG A 484 -17.32 6.87 25.34
C ARG A 484 -16.14 7.84 25.25
N GLU A 485 -14.96 7.36 24.87
CA GLU A 485 -13.77 8.21 24.70
C GLU A 485 -13.91 9.18 23.53
N ILE A 486 -14.56 8.76 22.44
CA ILE A 486 -14.85 9.63 21.30
C ILE A 486 -15.81 10.74 21.71
N VAL A 487 -16.88 10.43 22.45
CA VAL A 487 -17.79 11.46 23.00
C VAL A 487 -17.07 12.40 23.97
N ALA A 488 -16.19 11.87 24.82
CA ALA A 488 -15.37 12.68 25.73
C ALA A 488 -14.40 13.63 25.00
N ARG A 489 -14.04 13.35 23.75
CA ARG A 489 -13.27 14.25 22.87
C ARG A 489 -14.11 15.38 22.26
N GLY A 490 -15.42 15.41 22.52
CA GLY A 490 -16.32 16.50 22.12
C GLY A 490 -17.18 16.20 20.89
N TYR A 491 -17.16 14.97 20.36
CA TYR A 491 -18.05 14.59 19.25
C TYR A 491 -19.48 14.34 19.75
N PRO A 492 -20.53 14.79 19.03
CA PRO A 492 -21.91 14.55 19.43
C PRO A 492 -22.24 13.06 19.54
N GLU A 493 -22.77 12.62 20.69
CA GLU A 493 -23.10 11.20 20.93
C GLU A 493 -24.00 10.61 19.82
N ALA A 494 -24.95 11.39 19.30
CA ALA A 494 -25.82 10.98 18.21
C ALA A 494 -25.05 10.60 16.93
N ASP A 495 -24.02 11.37 16.58
CA ASP A 495 -23.19 11.09 15.41
C ASP A 495 -22.27 9.89 15.65
N VAL A 496 -21.66 9.79 16.85
CA VAL A 496 -20.84 8.63 17.21
C VAL A 496 -21.67 7.34 17.14
N ARG A 497 -22.88 7.34 17.73
CA ARG A 497 -23.83 6.21 17.65
C ARG A 497 -24.18 5.84 16.22
N ARG A 498 -24.47 6.84 15.40
CA ARG A 498 -24.83 6.63 13.99
C ARG A 498 -23.66 6.03 13.21
N VAL A 499 -22.48 6.62 13.28
CA VAL A 499 -21.28 6.19 12.54
C VAL A 499 -20.81 4.81 12.97
N VAL A 500 -20.63 4.57 14.27
CA VAL A 500 -20.20 3.25 14.79
C VAL A 500 -21.23 2.17 14.46
N GLY A 501 -22.53 2.49 14.58
CA GLY A 501 -23.60 1.58 14.21
C GLY A 501 -23.59 1.21 12.72
N MET A 502 -23.37 2.18 11.82
CA MET A 502 -23.20 1.92 10.39
C MET A 502 -21.95 1.10 10.11
N LEU A 503 -20.83 1.43 10.76
CA LEU A 503 -19.58 0.71 10.59
C LEU A 503 -19.74 -0.77 10.92
N LYS A 504 -20.28 -1.10 12.09
CA LYS A 504 -20.52 -2.49 12.50
C LYS A 504 -21.44 -3.25 11.56
N ARG A 505 -22.58 -2.67 11.17
CA ARG A 505 -23.56 -3.34 10.29
C ARG A 505 -23.05 -3.63 8.89
N ASN A 506 -22.03 -2.91 8.42
CA ASN A 506 -21.54 -3.02 7.05
C ASN A 506 -20.27 -3.86 6.90
N GLU A 507 -19.86 -4.62 7.93
CA GLU A 507 -18.72 -5.54 7.86
C GLU A 507 -18.87 -6.56 6.71
N TYR A 508 -20.07 -7.06 6.46
CA TYR A 508 -20.33 -8.01 5.37
C TYR A 508 -20.06 -7.43 3.97
N LYS A 509 -20.22 -6.11 3.78
CA LYS A 509 -19.88 -5.43 2.51
C LYS A 509 -18.38 -5.34 2.36
N ARG A 510 -17.68 -4.85 3.40
CA ARG A 510 -16.21 -4.68 3.39
C ARG A 510 -15.48 -5.99 3.13
N ARG A 511 -15.96 -7.10 3.67
CA ARG A 511 -15.39 -8.44 3.43
C ARG A 511 -15.44 -8.89 1.96
N GLN A 512 -16.23 -8.22 1.11
CA GLN A 512 -16.35 -8.47 -0.33
C GLN A 512 -15.78 -7.31 -1.17
N SER A 513 -15.23 -6.28 -0.53
CA SER A 513 -14.57 -5.19 -1.25
C SER A 513 -13.30 -5.70 -1.94
N PRO A 514 -12.98 -5.21 -3.15
CA PRO A 514 -11.71 -5.54 -3.79
C PRO A 514 -10.50 -5.18 -2.91
N VAL A 515 -9.37 -5.81 -3.18
CA VAL A 515 -8.09 -5.38 -2.63
C VAL A 515 -7.79 -3.96 -3.10
N GLY A 516 -7.16 -3.15 -2.25
CA GLY A 516 -6.90 -1.74 -2.50
C GLY A 516 -5.67 -1.27 -1.74
N ILE A 517 -5.16 -0.10 -2.13
CA ILE A 517 -3.89 0.40 -1.61
C ILE A 517 -4.08 0.90 -0.18
N ARG A 518 -3.32 0.36 0.76
CA ARG A 518 -3.23 0.79 2.14
C ARG A 518 -2.24 1.95 2.27
N ILE A 519 -2.69 3.05 2.83
CA ILE A 519 -1.91 4.27 3.03
C ILE A 519 -2.00 4.82 4.47
N SER A 520 -2.92 4.31 5.28
CA SER A 520 -3.05 4.67 6.70
C SER A 520 -2.37 3.64 7.62
N GLN A 521 -2.28 3.96 8.91
CA GLN A 521 -1.74 3.03 9.91
C GLN A 521 -2.61 1.78 10.07
N ARG A 522 -3.91 1.86 9.76
CA ARG A 522 -4.82 0.73 9.84
C ARG A 522 -5.86 0.78 8.73
N GLY A 523 -5.78 -0.16 7.79
CA GLY A 523 -6.70 -0.25 6.65
C GLY A 523 -7.83 -1.25 6.84
N PHE A 524 -8.89 -1.14 6.04
CA PHE A 524 -9.93 -2.18 5.91
C PHE A 524 -9.46 -3.35 5.04
N GLY A 525 -8.38 -3.99 5.49
CA GLY A 525 -7.71 -5.14 4.87
C GLY A 525 -7.25 -6.11 5.94
N LYS A 526 -5.98 -6.55 5.90
CA LYS A 526 -5.43 -7.49 6.89
C LYS A 526 -5.41 -6.94 8.32
N ASP A 527 -5.38 -5.62 8.50
CA ASP A 527 -5.39 -4.97 9.82
C ASP A 527 -6.75 -5.03 10.55
N TRP A 528 -7.84 -5.23 9.80
CA TRP A 528 -9.21 -5.15 10.31
C TRP A 528 -9.91 -6.51 10.23
N ARG A 529 -9.82 -7.28 11.31
CA ARG A 529 -10.33 -8.65 11.40
C ARG A 529 -11.57 -8.71 12.30
N TYR A 530 -12.67 -8.10 11.87
CA TYR A 530 -13.92 -8.05 12.65
C TYR A 530 -14.94 -9.14 12.25
N PRO A 531 -15.71 -9.70 13.20
CA PRO A 531 -16.76 -10.67 12.87
C PRO A 531 -17.93 -10.01 12.13
N ILE A 532 -18.42 -10.66 11.07
CA ILE A 532 -19.68 -10.27 10.41
C ILE A 532 -20.87 -10.53 11.36
N THR A 533 -20.94 -11.73 11.93
CA THR A 533 -22.00 -12.11 12.86
C THR A 533 -21.62 -11.67 14.26
N SER A 534 -22.13 -10.52 14.68
CA SER A 534 -21.84 -9.96 16.01
C SER A 534 -23.07 -9.27 16.60
N ARG A 535 -23.26 -9.43 17.91
CA ARG A 535 -24.21 -8.67 18.73
C ARG A 535 -23.49 -7.84 19.80
N TYR A 536 -22.18 -7.62 19.64
CA TYR A 536 -21.40 -6.86 20.60
C TYR A 536 -21.83 -5.38 20.61
N SER A 537 -22.23 -4.91 21.79
CA SER A 537 -22.57 -3.51 22.07
C SER A 537 -21.39 -2.85 22.79
N ASP A 538 -20.92 -1.72 22.28
CA ASP A 538 -19.87 -0.95 22.95
C ASP A 538 -20.39 -0.28 24.23
N GLU A 539 -19.46 0.13 25.08
CA GLU A 539 -19.69 1.08 26.17
C GLU A 539 -19.86 2.51 25.62
N TRP A 540 -20.78 3.28 26.19
CA TRP A 540 -21.15 4.64 25.75
C TRP A 540 -21.01 5.64 26.88
#